data_AF-F0NH05-F1
#
_entry.id   AF-F0NH05-F1
#
_cell.length_a   1.000
_cell.length_b   1.000
_cell.length_c   1.000
_cell.angle_alpha   90.00
_cell.angle_beta   90.00
_cell.angle_gamma   90.00
#
_symmetry.space_group_name_H-M   'P 1'
#
loop_
_entity.id
_entity.type
_entity.pdbx_description
1 polymer ?
#
loop_
_entity_poly.entity_id
_entity_poly.type
_entity_poly.pdbx_seq_one_letter_code
_entity_poly.pdbx_strand_id
1 'polypeptide(L)'
;MSVFFRTRDRPLRPGDPYPLGSNWIEDEDGVNFSLFSENAEKVELLLYSQTNQKYPKEIIEVKNRTGDLWHILVPGLRPGQLYAYKVYGPYKPALGLRFNPNKVLT
;
A
#
# COMPACT_ATOMS: atom_id res chain seq x y z
N MET A 1 -2.87 -15.28 25.70
CA MET A 1 -4.04 -14.47 25.31
C MET A 1 -3.58 -13.53 24.21
N SER A 2 -3.75 -13.91 22.94
CA SER A 2 -3.18 -13.18 21.80
C SER A 2 -4.07 -11.98 21.47
N VAL A 3 -3.57 -10.76 21.70
CA VAL A 3 -4.30 -9.52 21.39
C VAL A 3 -4.15 -9.27 19.89
N PHE A 4 -5.24 -9.48 19.13
CA PHE A 4 -5.33 -9.06 17.73
C PHE A 4 -5.55 -7.55 17.67
N PHE A 5 -4.52 -6.79 17.32
CA PHE A 5 -4.68 -5.38 16.94
C PHE A 5 -5.26 -5.34 15.50
N ARG A 6 -6.47 -4.79 15.32
CA ARG A 6 -6.88 -4.22 14.03
C ARG A 6 -5.87 -3.13 13.66
N THR A 7 -5.65 -2.85 12.37
CA THR A 7 -4.84 -1.71 11.85
C THR A 7 -4.76 -0.59 12.90
N ARG A 8 -3.61 -0.46 13.58
CA ARG A 8 -3.43 0.49 14.68
C ARG A 8 -3.90 1.87 14.25
N ASP A 9 -4.52 2.61 15.17
CA ASP A 9 -5.08 3.96 15.03
C ASP A 9 -4.04 5.02 14.62
N ARG A 10 -3.39 4.87 13.45
CA ARG A 10 -2.67 5.98 12.83
C ARG A 10 -3.67 6.78 12.00
N PRO A 11 -3.61 8.12 12.04
CA PRO A 11 -4.35 8.92 11.07
C PRO A 11 -3.86 8.55 9.67
N LEU A 12 -4.80 8.15 8.81
CA LEU A 12 -4.60 7.95 7.38
C LEU A 12 -5.41 9.02 6.66
N ARG A 13 -4.87 9.58 5.58
CA ARG A 13 -5.59 10.53 4.74
C ARG A 13 -5.90 9.86 3.39
N PRO A 14 -6.95 10.32 2.67
CA PRO A 14 -7.30 9.77 1.38
C PRO A 14 -6.13 9.74 0.38
N GLY A 15 -5.27 10.75 0.44
CA GLY A 15 -4.21 10.96 -0.55
C GLY A 15 -4.77 11.28 -1.92
N ASP A 16 -3.88 11.40 -2.90
CA ASP A 16 -4.20 11.82 -4.25
C ASP A 16 -3.86 10.73 -5.27
N PRO A 17 -4.67 10.57 -6.33
CA PRO A 17 -4.41 9.60 -7.39
C PRO A 17 -3.17 9.96 -8.22
N TYR A 18 -2.71 11.22 -8.19
CA TYR A 18 -1.52 11.66 -8.90
C TYR A 18 -0.58 12.48 -7.99
N PRO A 19 0.73 12.47 -8.29
CA PRO A 19 1.38 11.63 -9.30
C PRO A 19 1.45 10.14 -8.89
N LEU A 20 1.68 9.27 -9.87
CA LEU A 20 1.90 7.83 -9.62
C LEU A 20 3.14 7.59 -8.74
N GLY A 21 3.13 6.48 -8.00
CA GLY A 21 4.23 6.08 -7.14
C GLY A 21 4.17 6.69 -5.75
N SER A 22 5.32 6.74 -5.07
CA SER A 22 5.46 7.30 -3.73
C SER A 22 6.05 8.71 -3.79
N ASN A 23 5.35 9.68 -3.21
CA ASN A 23 5.74 11.09 -3.23
C ASN A 23 5.77 11.65 -1.82
N TRP A 24 6.93 12.19 -1.40
CA TRP A 24 7.05 12.91 -0.14
C TRP A 24 6.39 14.28 -0.27
N ILE A 25 5.45 14.59 0.61
CA ILE A 25 4.74 15.87 0.66
C ILE A 25 5.13 16.55 1.96
N GLU A 26 6.07 17.50 1.86
CA GLU A 26 6.66 18.19 3.02
C GLU A 26 5.62 18.92 3.86
N ASP A 27 4.69 19.64 3.23
CA ASP A 27 3.63 20.41 3.91
C ASP A 27 2.63 19.52 4.68
N GLU A 28 2.53 18.24 4.33
CA GLU A 28 1.65 17.27 4.99
C GLU A 28 2.40 16.39 6.00
N ASP A 29 3.72 16.53 6.10
CA ASP A 29 4.63 15.63 6.83
C ASP A 29 4.29 14.15 6.53
N GLY A 30 4.06 13.79 5.26
CA GLY A 30 3.65 12.44 4.88
C GLY A 30 4.07 12.00 3.48
N VAL A 31 3.95 10.70 3.20
CA VAL A 31 4.14 10.16 1.85
C VAL A 31 2.78 9.82 1.26
N ASN A 32 2.51 10.34 0.07
CA ASN A 32 1.39 9.93 -0.78
C ASN A 32 1.81 8.74 -1.64
N PHE A 33 1.02 7.68 -1.62
CA PHE A 33 1.18 6.50 -2.44
C PHE A 33 0.05 6.44 -3.46
N SER A 34 0.39 6.27 -4.74
CA SER A 34 -0.57 6.00 -5.81
C SER A 34 -0.11 4.82 -6.66
N LEU A 35 -1.04 3.89 -6.93
CA LEU A 35 -0.81 2.66 -7.69
C LEU A 35 -1.94 2.45 -8.69
N PHE A 36 -1.60 2.29 -9.97
CA PHE A 36 -2.55 1.86 -10.99
C PHE A 36 -2.83 0.36 -10.88
N SER A 37 -4.11 0.00 -10.75
CA SER A 37 -4.57 -1.37 -10.94
C SER A 37 -6.09 -1.41 -11.19
N GLU A 38 -6.48 -1.52 -12.46
CA GLU A 38 -7.89 -1.63 -12.88
C GLU A 38 -8.57 -2.90 -12.32
N ASN A 39 -7.87 -4.03 -12.37
CA ASN A 39 -8.42 -5.35 -12.07
C ASN A 39 -8.17 -5.85 -10.64
N ALA A 40 -7.51 -5.04 -9.79
CA ALA A 40 -7.34 -5.39 -8.39
C ALA A 40 -8.67 -5.34 -7.64
N GLU A 41 -8.88 -6.28 -6.73
CA GLU A 41 -10.00 -6.29 -5.79
C GLU A 41 -9.62 -5.65 -4.45
N LYS A 42 -8.32 -5.68 -4.12
CA LYS A 42 -7.77 -5.05 -2.92
C LYS A 42 -6.27 -4.78 -3.10
N VAL A 43 -5.79 -3.69 -2.50
CA VAL A 43 -4.36 -3.35 -2.43
C VAL A 43 -3.95 -3.18 -0.97
N GLU A 44 -2.81 -3.77 -0.60
CA GLU A 44 -2.15 -3.51 0.68
C GLU A 44 -0.79 -2.88 0.44
N LEU A 45 -0.53 -1.77 1.13
CA LEU A 45 0.78 -1.15 1.27
C LEU A 45 1.51 -1.80 2.44
N LEU A 46 2.70 -2.33 2.17
CA LEU A 46 3.58 -2.95 3.14
C LEU A 46 4.71 -1.98 3.48
N LEU A 47 4.87 -1.65 4.75
CA LEU A 47 5.98 -0.83 5.22
C LEU A 47 7.01 -1.72 5.93
N TYR A 48 8.30 -1.46 5.69
CA TYR A 48 9.41 -2.19 6.30
C TYR A 48 10.31 -1.26 7.13
N SER A 49 11.19 -1.83 7.95
CA SER A 49 12.28 -1.09 8.58
C SER A 49 13.61 -1.41 7.89
N GLN A 50 14.61 -0.56 8.07
CA GLN A 50 15.96 -0.85 7.57
C GLN A 50 16.56 -2.11 8.21
N THR A 51 16.21 -2.39 9.47
CA THR A 51 16.72 -3.53 10.25
C THR A 51 16.01 -4.85 9.96
N ASN A 52 14.78 -4.82 9.42
CA ASN A 52 14.02 -6.01 9.08
C ASN A 52 13.22 -5.79 7.79
N GLN A 53 13.73 -6.38 6.72
CA GLN A 53 13.09 -6.39 5.39
C GLN A 53 12.42 -7.74 5.08
N LYS A 54 12.50 -8.72 5.99
CA LYS A 54 11.90 -10.06 5.79
C LYS A 54 10.39 -10.04 6.01
N TYR A 55 9.93 -9.22 6.95
CA TYR A 55 8.51 -9.07 7.28
C TYR A 55 8.14 -7.60 7.40
N PRO A 56 6.95 -7.20 6.94
CA PRO A 56 6.49 -5.82 7.07
C PRO A 56 6.37 -5.44 8.55
N LYS A 57 6.87 -4.25 8.91
CA LYS A 57 6.63 -3.65 10.22
C LYS A 57 5.17 -3.21 10.38
N GLU A 58 4.52 -2.89 9.26
CA GLU A 58 3.14 -2.43 9.21
C GLU A 58 2.51 -2.80 7.86
N ILE A 59 1.22 -3.17 7.88
CA ILE A 59 0.42 -3.46 6.70
C ILE A 59 -0.77 -2.50 6.72
N ILE A 60 -0.94 -1.73 5.64
CA ILE A 60 -2.00 -0.74 5.51
C ILE A 60 -2.84 -1.10 4.29
N GLU A 61 -4.14 -1.29 4.48
CA GLU A 61 -5.07 -1.48 3.36
C GLU A 61 -5.31 -0.14 2.66
N VAL A 62 -5.08 -0.10 1.34
CA VAL A 62 -5.33 1.09 0.51
C VAL A 62 -6.80 1.05 0.10
N LYS A 63 -7.62 1.89 0.74
CA LYS A 63 -9.09 1.88 0.57
C LYS A 63 -9.60 2.89 -0.45
N ASN A 64 -8.87 3.99 -0.67
CA ASN A 64 -9.30 5.02 -1.59
C ASN A 64 -8.89 4.64 -3.01
N ARG A 65 -9.81 4.85 -3.94
CA ARG A 65 -9.62 4.56 -5.36
C ARG A 65 -10.35 5.62 -6.19
N THR A 66 -9.65 6.24 -7.13
CA THR A 66 -10.20 7.18 -8.11
C THR A 66 -9.98 6.60 -9.50
N GLY A 67 -11.04 6.18 -10.19
CA GLY A 67 -10.92 5.38 -11.42
C GLY A 67 -10.17 4.07 -11.13
N ASP A 68 -9.03 3.87 -11.77
CA ASP A 68 -8.18 2.68 -11.60
C ASP A 68 -6.94 2.92 -10.74
N LEU A 69 -6.89 4.08 -10.07
CA LEU A 69 -5.77 4.50 -9.22
C LEU A 69 -6.14 4.30 -7.76
N TRP A 70 -5.41 3.42 -7.09
CA TRP A 70 -5.47 3.20 -5.65
C TRP A 70 -4.54 4.17 -4.96
N HIS A 71 -5.01 4.88 -3.94
CA HIS A 71 -4.20 5.91 -3.29
C HIS A 71 -4.43 6.04 -1.78
N ILE A 72 -3.38 6.51 -1.11
CA ILE A 72 -3.38 6.79 0.32
C ILE A 72 -2.25 7.73 0.69
N LEU A 73 -2.49 8.66 1.62
CA LEU A 73 -1.45 9.45 2.24
C LEU A 73 -1.24 9.00 3.68
N VAL A 74 0.04 8.82 4.01
CA VAL A 74 0.51 8.06 5.15
C VAL A 74 1.41 8.99 5.99
N PRO A 75 0.85 9.73 6.97
CA PRO A 75 1.57 10.74 7.78
C PRO A 75 2.77 10.20 8.56
N GLY A 76 3.81 11.01 8.72
CA GLY A 76 5.05 10.70 9.45
C GLY A 76 6.04 9.80 8.71
N LEU A 77 5.71 9.30 7.51
CA LEU A 77 6.70 8.62 6.66
C LEU A 77 7.58 9.64 5.98
N ARG A 78 8.88 9.39 5.86
CA ARG A 78 9.86 10.31 5.25
C ARG A 78 10.62 9.63 4.11
N PRO A 79 11.35 10.39 3.27
CA PRO A 79 12.27 9.81 2.29
C PRO A 79 13.18 8.75 2.92
N GLY A 80 13.34 7.61 2.24
CA GLY A 80 14.06 6.44 2.76
C GLY A 80 13.17 5.39 3.44
N GLN A 81 11.85 5.61 3.54
CA GLN A 81 10.91 4.57 3.97
C GLN A 81 10.83 3.44 2.94
N LEU A 82 11.18 2.22 3.36
CA LEU A 82 11.10 1.01 2.54
C LEU A 82 9.64 0.52 2.46
N TYR A 83 9.15 0.25 1.26
CA TYR A 83 7.77 -0.22 1.07
C TYR A 83 7.66 -1.23 -0.07
N ALA A 84 6.52 -1.91 -0.11
CA ALA A 84 6.12 -2.80 -1.19
C ALA A 84 4.59 -2.88 -1.25
N TYR A 85 4.04 -3.60 -2.22
CA TYR A 85 2.61 -3.87 -2.35
C TYR A 85 2.28 -5.36 -2.31
N LYS A 86 1.07 -5.67 -1.83
CA LYS A 86 0.33 -6.87 -2.19
C LYS A 86 -0.92 -6.46 -2.95
N VAL A 87 -1.14 -7.14 -4.06
CA VAL A 87 -2.30 -6.88 -4.91
C VAL A 87 -3.14 -8.16 -4.98
N TYR A 88 -4.38 -8.03 -4.51
CA TYR A 88 -5.38 -9.07 -4.48
C TYR A 88 -6.26 -8.95 -5.73
N GLY A 89 -6.71 -10.08 -6.22
CA GLY A 89 -7.59 -10.16 -7.37
C GLY A 89 -7.71 -11.60 -7.88
N PRO A 90 -8.38 -11.79 -9.02
CA PRO A 90 -8.62 -13.11 -9.58
C PRO A 90 -7.33 -13.79 -10.05
N TYR A 91 -7.19 -15.08 -9.72
CA TYR A 91 -6.18 -15.95 -10.30
C TYR A 91 -6.83 -16.90 -11.29
N LYS A 92 -6.86 -16.51 -12.56
CA LYS A 92 -7.35 -17.31 -13.70
C LYS A 92 -6.32 -17.24 -14.84
N PRO A 93 -5.20 -17.99 -14.77
CA PRO A 93 -4.09 -17.86 -15.72
C PRO A 93 -4.47 -18.10 -17.19
N ALA A 94 -5.47 -18.96 -17.45
CA ALA A 94 -6.02 -19.20 -18.78
C ALA A 94 -6.68 -17.95 -19.41
N LEU A 95 -7.11 -17.01 -18.58
CA LEU A 95 -7.67 -15.70 -18.99
C LEU A 95 -6.66 -14.56 -18.79
N GLY A 96 -5.39 -14.86 -18.51
CA GLY A 96 -4.34 -13.85 -18.25
C GLY A 96 -4.36 -13.23 -16.85
N LEU A 97 -5.38 -13.51 -16.02
CA LEU A 97 -5.51 -12.97 -14.66
C LEU A 97 -4.58 -13.73 -13.70
N ARG A 98 -3.57 -13.05 -13.15
CA ARG A 98 -2.46 -13.68 -12.40
C ARG A 98 -2.20 -13.05 -11.03
N PHE A 99 -3.21 -12.44 -10.41
CA PHE A 99 -3.08 -11.86 -9.08
C PHE A 99 -2.69 -12.93 -8.04
N ASN A 100 -1.66 -12.66 -7.25
CA ASN A 100 -1.20 -13.55 -6.19
C ASN A 100 -0.71 -12.73 -4.99
N PRO A 101 -1.55 -12.49 -3.97
CA PRO A 101 -1.18 -11.67 -2.81
C PRO A 101 -0.10 -12.29 -1.92
N ASN A 102 0.31 -13.54 -2.18
CA ASN A 102 1.48 -14.13 -1.52
C ASN A 102 2.81 -13.64 -2.10
N LYS A 103 2.77 -12.92 -3.23
CA LYS A 103 3.94 -12.31 -3.85
C LYS A 103 3.98 -10.82 -3.49
N VAL A 104 5.11 -10.42 -2.93
CA VAL A 104 5.41 -9.01 -2.64
C VAL A 104 5.89 -8.36 -3.93
N LEU A 105 5.32 -7.21 -4.28
CA LEU A 105 5.66 -6.43 -5.47
C LEU A 105 6.38 -5.14 -5.05
N THR A 106 7.48 -4.81 -5.71
CA THR A 106 8.30 -3.60 -5.43
C THR A 106 8.30 -2.68 -6.63
#